data_AF-A0A2D9C491-F1
#
_entry.id   AF-A0A2D9C491-F1
#
_cell.length_a   1.000
_cell.length_b   1.000
_cell.length_c   1.000
_cell.angle_alpha   90.00
_cell.angle_beta   90.00
_cell.angle_gamma   90.00
#
_symmetry.space_group_name_H-M   'P 1'
#
loop_
_entity.id
_entity.type
_entity.pdbx_description
1 polymer ?
#
loop_
_entity_poly.entity_id
_entity_poly.type
_entity_poly.pdbx_seq_one_letter_code
_entity_poly.pdbx_strand_id
1 'polypeptide(L)'
;MASKPHTDEVHRKQKVVKNPIKFKITLNEEQKEAKAKILENTITMLAGKAGSGKTLLAVQVALDGLLRRHYEKIIITRPTVSKEEIGFLPGDLREKMDPWIQPIYQNMFALYDKVKVEKLIEDGKIEIVPLAFMRGRTFLDSCIIVDEAQNVTHEQMEMIATRIGLRSKMIICGDDHQVDLKSKRESGFRFLYKSMRTIKKAVGITLLQNHRDPIVDDLIQVYEEASAQGIKLGSSGSSGKSKK
;
A
#
# COMPACT_ATOMS: atom_id res chain seq x y z
N MET A 1 0.06 29.78 -36.18
CA MET A 1 -1.21 29.43 -35.49
C MET A 1 -0.91 28.26 -34.57
N ALA A 2 -0.90 28.50 -33.25
CA ALA A 2 -0.57 27.46 -32.27
C ALA A 2 -1.73 26.45 -32.17
N SER A 3 -1.42 25.17 -32.37
CA SER A 3 -2.34 24.06 -32.15
C SER A 3 -2.75 24.03 -30.68
N LYS A 4 -4.06 24.16 -30.43
CA LYS A 4 -4.63 23.92 -29.10
C LYS A 4 -4.40 22.44 -28.76
N PRO A 5 -3.93 22.09 -27.55
CA PRO A 5 -3.89 20.69 -27.14
C PRO A 5 -5.34 20.19 -27.07
N HIS A 6 -5.61 19.10 -27.79
CA HIS A 6 -6.89 18.40 -27.80
C HIS A 6 -7.23 17.92 -26.39
N THR A 7 -8.02 18.70 -25.64
CA THR A 7 -8.75 18.20 -24.47
C THR A 7 -10.04 17.56 -24.96
N ASP A 8 -9.93 16.46 -25.71
CA ASP A 8 -11.07 15.60 -25.96
C ASP A 8 -11.27 14.76 -24.70
N GLU A 9 -12.00 15.32 -23.73
CA GLU A 9 -12.68 14.49 -22.73
C GLU A 9 -13.68 13.62 -23.47
N VAL A 10 -13.24 12.42 -23.88
CA VAL A 10 -14.13 11.34 -24.29
C VAL A 10 -14.97 10.99 -23.06
N HIS A 11 -16.08 11.69 -22.90
CA HIS A 11 -17.03 11.53 -21.81
C HIS A 11 -17.71 10.18 -21.93
N ARG A 12 -17.10 9.16 -21.34
CA ARG A 12 -17.76 7.88 -21.12
C ARG A 12 -18.70 8.05 -19.93
N LYS A 13 -19.99 8.23 -20.20
CA LYS A 13 -21.04 8.21 -19.16
C LYS A 13 -21.19 6.79 -18.61
N GLN A 14 -20.29 6.36 -17.73
CA GLN A 14 -20.53 5.16 -16.93
C GLN A 14 -21.61 5.47 -15.90
N LYS A 15 -22.63 4.60 -15.80
CA LYS A 15 -23.64 4.68 -14.74
C LYS A 15 -22.95 4.38 -13.40
N VAL A 16 -22.63 5.42 -12.65
CA VAL A 16 -22.13 5.32 -11.27
C VAL A 16 -23.22 4.69 -10.40
N VAL A 17 -22.86 3.65 -9.65
CA VAL A 17 -23.78 3.06 -8.68
C VAL A 17 -23.96 4.05 -7.53
N LYS A 18 -25.19 4.56 -7.35
CA LYS A 18 -25.49 5.58 -6.35
C LYS A 18 -25.55 5.04 -4.92
N ASN A 19 -25.88 3.75 -4.76
CA ASN A 19 -26.04 3.17 -3.43
C ASN A 19 -24.67 2.94 -2.78
N PRO A 20 -24.54 3.23 -1.47
CA PRO A 20 -23.29 3.00 -0.75
C PRO A 20 -22.95 1.51 -0.70
N ILE A 21 -21.68 1.19 -0.98
CA ILE A 21 -21.16 -0.15 -0.78
C ILE A 21 -21.04 -0.40 0.73
N LYS A 22 -21.67 -1.47 1.21
CA LYS A 22 -21.55 -1.90 2.61
C LYS A 22 -20.28 -2.74 2.79
N PHE A 23 -19.30 -2.17 3.49
CA PHE A 23 -18.10 -2.88 3.93
C PHE A 23 -18.32 -3.51 5.31
N LYS A 24 -17.58 -4.59 5.61
CA LYS A 24 -17.60 -5.27 6.90
C LYS A 24 -16.95 -4.45 8.02
N ILE A 25 -15.95 -3.63 7.67
CA ILE A 25 -15.23 -2.75 8.60
C ILE A 25 -15.60 -1.30 8.32
N THR A 26 -15.96 -0.58 9.38
CA THR A 26 -16.26 0.85 9.33
C THR A 26 -14.99 1.66 9.61
N LEU A 27 -14.77 2.71 8.84
CA LEU A 27 -13.66 3.65 9.06
C LEU A 27 -13.93 4.52 10.30
N ASN A 28 -12.88 4.81 11.07
CA ASN A 28 -12.93 5.83 12.12
C ASN A 28 -12.97 7.26 11.49
N GLU A 29 -13.12 8.31 12.31
CA GLU A 29 -13.21 9.68 11.80
C GLU A 29 -11.95 10.14 11.04
N GLU A 30 -10.76 9.87 11.56
CA GLU A 30 -9.49 10.20 10.89
C GLU A 30 -9.39 9.54 9.50
N GLN A 31 -9.79 8.27 9.41
CA GLN A 31 -9.80 7.51 8.17
C GLN A 31 -10.89 7.99 7.20
N LYS A 32 -12.03 8.48 7.70
CA LYS A 32 -13.07 9.11 6.86
C LYS A 32 -12.58 10.42 6.26
N GLU A 33 -11.88 11.25 7.04
CA GLU A 33 -11.26 12.48 6.55
C GLU A 33 -10.18 12.17 5.51
N ALA A 34 -9.32 11.18 5.78
CA ALA A 34 -8.30 10.72 4.83
C ALA A 34 -8.95 10.17 3.55
N LYS A 35 -10.04 9.40 3.65
CA LYS A 35 -10.83 8.94 2.49
C LYS A 35 -11.32 10.12 1.65
N ALA A 36 -11.88 11.16 2.26
CA ALA A 36 -12.35 12.33 1.53
C ALA A 36 -11.22 12.99 0.72
N LYS A 37 -10.03 13.14 1.33
CA LYS A 37 -8.85 13.67 0.65
C LYS A 37 -8.34 12.78 -0.48
N ILE A 38 -8.36 11.46 -0.32
CA ILE A 38 -8.04 10.52 -1.40
C ILE A 38 -9.02 10.67 -2.58
N LEU A 39 -10.31 10.89 -2.30
CA LEU A 39 -11.31 11.07 -3.35
C LEU A 39 -11.16 12.41 -4.11
N GLU A 40 -10.73 13.48 -3.43
CA GLU A 40 -10.51 14.81 -4.04
C GLU A 40 -9.25 14.90 -4.92
N ASN A 41 -8.25 14.05 -4.64
CA ASN A 41 -6.91 14.10 -5.24
C ASN A 41 -6.63 12.93 -6.19
N THR A 42 -5.71 13.15 -7.13
CA THR A 42 -5.27 12.13 -8.08
C THR A 42 -4.20 11.23 -7.44
N ILE A 43 -3.26 11.83 -6.72
CA ILE A 43 -2.21 11.13 -6.00
C ILE A 43 -2.35 11.41 -4.50
N THR A 44 -2.20 10.39 -3.67
CA THR A 44 -2.20 10.56 -2.22
C THR A 44 -1.08 9.75 -1.61
N MET A 45 -0.21 10.40 -0.85
CA MET A 45 0.73 9.75 0.04
C MET A 45 0.04 9.54 1.39
N LEU A 46 -0.12 8.29 1.80
CA LEU A 46 -0.75 7.89 3.06
C LEU A 46 0.31 7.32 3.99
N ALA A 47 0.83 8.17 4.87
CA ALA A 47 1.81 7.83 5.88
C ALA A 47 1.14 7.36 7.18
N GLY A 48 1.87 6.64 8.01
CA GLY A 48 1.47 6.31 9.37
C GLY A 48 2.22 5.09 9.90
N LYS A 49 2.24 4.93 11.23
CA LYS A 49 2.89 3.78 11.88
C LYS A 49 2.22 2.46 11.49
N ALA A 50 2.92 1.34 11.64
CA ALA A 50 2.29 0.03 11.52
C ALA A 50 1.11 -0.11 12.50
N GLY A 51 -0.06 -0.56 12.02
CA GLY A 51 -1.30 -0.61 12.81
C GLY A 51 -2.26 0.57 12.62
N SER A 52 -1.87 1.63 11.88
CA SER A 52 -2.76 2.78 11.62
C SER A 52 -3.87 2.54 10.59
N GLY A 53 -3.89 1.37 9.95
CA GLY A 53 -4.88 1.03 8.92
C GLY A 53 -4.62 1.67 7.56
N LYS A 54 -3.42 2.20 7.28
CA LYS A 54 -3.05 2.80 5.98
C LYS A 54 -3.41 1.92 4.77
N THR A 55 -2.95 0.67 4.74
CA THR A 55 -3.24 -0.28 3.65
C THR A 55 -4.72 -0.66 3.60
N LEU A 56 -5.35 -0.89 4.77
CA LEU A 56 -6.79 -1.19 4.86
C LEU A 56 -7.65 -0.07 4.27
N LEU A 57 -7.35 1.18 4.62
CA LEU A 57 -8.03 2.36 4.10
C LEU A 57 -7.86 2.46 2.58
N ALA A 58 -6.63 2.33 2.08
CA ALA A 58 -6.36 2.37 0.64
C ALA A 58 -7.14 1.28 -0.13
N VAL A 59 -7.15 0.05 0.38
CA VAL A 59 -7.90 -1.07 -0.20
C VAL A 59 -9.41 -0.81 -0.16
N GLN A 60 -9.94 -0.28 0.94
CA GLN A 60 -11.37 0.03 1.03
C GLN A 60 -11.78 1.11 0.01
N VAL A 61 -10.97 2.17 -0.13
CA VAL A 61 -11.21 3.23 -1.12
C VAL A 61 -11.12 2.67 -2.54
N ALA A 62 -10.15 1.78 -2.81
CA ALA A 62 -9.98 1.10 -4.09
C ALA A 62 -11.19 0.21 -4.44
N LEU A 63 -11.67 -0.59 -3.49
CA LEU A 63 -12.84 -1.43 -3.69
C LEU A 63 -14.12 -0.61 -3.90
N ASP A 64 -14.31 0.46 -3.12
CA ASP A 64 -15.49 1.33 -3.22
C ASP A 64 -15.58 1.96 -4.61
N GLY A 65 -14.45 2.47 -5.13
CA GLY A 65 -14.45 3.06 -6.47
C GLY A 65 -14.58 2.05 -7.59
N LEU A 66 -14.00 0.85 -7.48
CA LEU A 66 -14.19 -0.21 -8.46
C LEU A 66 -15.66 -0.64 -8.54
N LEU A 67 -16.27 -0.91 -7.37
CA LEU A 67 -17.66 -1.37 -7.28
C LEU A 67 -18.67 -0.29 -7.71
N ARG A 68 -18.33 0.99 -7.53
CA ARG A 68 -19.11 2.13 -8.02
C ARG A 68 -18.82 2.52 -9.47
N ARG A 69 -17.86 1.86 -10.13
CA ARG A 69 -17.43 2.13 -11.52
C ARG A 69 -16.82 3.53 -11.70
N HIS A 70 -16.03 3.97 -10.73
CA HIS A 70 -15.17 5.15 -10.87
C HIS A 70 -13.91 4.86 -11.70
N TYR A 71 -13.47 3.60 -11.69
CA TYR A 71 -12.41 3.04 -12.51
C TYR A 71 -12.71 1.56 -12.75
N GLU A 72 -12.01 0.96 -13.70
CA GLU A 72 -12.26 -0.42 -14.15
C GLU A 72 -11.34 -1.45 -13.49
N LYS A 73 -10.23 -0.99 -12.91
CA LYS A 73 -9.20 -1.88 -12.36
C LYS A 73 -8.57 -1.35 -11.08
N ILE A 74 -8.19 -2.27 -10.19
CA ILE A 74 -7.31 -2.02 -9.05
C ILE A 74 -5.99 -2.71 -9.35
N ILE A 75 -4.87 -1.99 -9.19
CA ILE A 75 -3.52 -2.54 -9.26
C ILE A 75 -2.86 -2.31 -7.93
N ILE A 76 -2.41 -3.38 -7.27
CA ILE A 76 -1.66 -3.28 -6.02
C ILE A 76 -0.26 -3.77 -6.27
N THR A 77 0.70 -2.94 -5.90
CA THR A 77 2.11 -3.27 -5.97
C THR A 77 2.76 -3.06 -4.61
N ARG A 78 3.77 -3.87 -4.32
CA ARG A 78 4.61 -3.75 -3.15
C ARG A 78 6.08 -4.00 -3.60
N PRO A 79 7.08 -3.40 -2.96
CA PRO A 79 8.49 -3.71 -3.26
C PRO A 79 8.84 -5.09 -2.72
N THR A 80 9.78 -5.77 -3.38
CA THR A 80 10.41 -6.98 -2.84
C THR A 80 11.60 -6.54 -2.00
N VAL A 81 11.50 -6.68 -0.68
CA VAL A 81 12.55 -6.26 0.26
C VAL A 81 13.81 -7.14 0.11
N SER A 82 13.62 -8.40 -0.28
CA SER A 82 14.67 -9.34 -0.65
C SER A 82 14.49 -9.77 -2.12
N LYS A 83 15.50 -9.55 -2.96
CA LYS A 83 15.52 -10.12 -4.33
C LYS A 83 15.76 -11.63 -4.32
N GLU A 84 16.32 -12.14 -3.22
CA GLU A 84 16.78 -13.51 -3.10
C GLU A 84 15.65 -14.45 -2.65
N GLU A 85 14.79 -14.08 -1.70
CA GLU A 85 13.84 -15.02 -1.08
C GLU A 85 12.75 -15.55 -2.03
N ILE A 86 12.28 -14.75 -2.99
CA ILE A 86 11.22 -15.20 -3.93
C ILE A 86 11.76 -16.24 -4.92
N GLY A 87 13.06 -16.21 -5.22
CA GLY A 87 13.71 -17.12 -6.17
C GLY A 87 13.93 -18.55 -5.65
N PHE A 88 13.94 -18.74 -4.33
CA PHE A 88 14.33 -20.02 -3.69
C PHE A 88 13.15 -20.89 -3.23
N LEU A 89 11.92 -20.39 -3.20
CA LEU A 89 10.76 -21.21 -2.82
C LEU A 89 10.48 -22.25 -3.92
N PRO A 90 10.27 -23.55 -3.62
CA PRO A 90 9.82 -24.51 -4.63
C PRO A 90 8.36 -24.22 -5.03
N GLY A 91 7.99 -24.45 -6.30
CA GLY A 91 6.60 -24.26 -6.79
C GLY A 91 6.48 -23.36 -8.01
N ASP A 92 5.23 -23.17 -8.48
CA ASP A 92 4.90 -22.24 -9.55
C ASP A 92 5.08 -20.77 -9.11
N LEU A 93 5.10 -19.83 -10.05
CA LEU A 93 5.34 -18.41 -9.72
C LEU A 93 4.27 -17.83 -8.77
N ARG A 94 3.04 -18.36 -8.78
CA ARG A 94 1.97 -17.92 -7.88
C ARG A 94 2.20 -18.46 -6.46
N GLU A 95 2.52 -19.74 -6.31
CA GLU A 95 2.85 -20.39 -5.03
C GLU A 95 4.05 -19.70 -4.35
N LYS A 96 5.03 -19.27 -5.14
CA LYS A 96 6.20 -18.50 -4.65
C LYS A 96 5.85 -17.08 -4.18
N MET A 97 4.84 -16.46 -4.80
CA MET A 97 4.41 -15.10 -4.47
C MET A 97 3.36 -15.07 -3.36
N ASP A 98 2.74 -16.21 -3.06
CA ASP A 98 1.60 -16.35 -2.15
C ASP A 98 1.85 -15.75 -0.75
N PRO A 99 2.99 -16.02 -0.07
CA PRO A 99 3.25 -15.43 1.26
C PRO A 99 3.34 -13.89 1.24
N TRP A 100 3.83 -13.31 0.14
CA TRP A 100 4.03 -11.87 -0.01
C TRP A 100 2.72 -11.13 -0.34
N ILE A 101 1.81 -11.79 -1.06
CA ILE A 101 0.49 -11.25 -1.42
C ILE A 101 -0.53 -11.45 -0.29
N GLN A 102 -0.36 -12.48 0.54
CA GLN A 102 -1.33 -12.87 1.56
C GLN A 102 -1.87 -11.72 2.45
N PRO A 103 -1.05 -10.76 2.94
CA PRO A 103 -1.57 -9.64 3.72
C PRO A 103 -2.56 -8.75 2.96
N ILE A 104 -2.39 -8.62 1.64
CA ILE A 104 -3.28 -7.84 0.77
C ILE A 104 -4.62 -8.57 0.62
N TYR A 105 -4.59 -9.89 0.38
CA TYR A 105 -5.81 -10.70 0.33
C TYR A 105 -6.59 -10.66 1.65
N GLN A 106 -5.89 -10.78 2.78
CA GLN A 106 -6.51 -10.69 4.10
C GLN A 106 -7.25 -9.37 4.29
N ASN A 107 -6.63 -8.24 3.92
CA ASN A 107 -7.30 -6.93 3.98
C ASN A 107 -8.56 -6.89 3.12
N MET A 108 -8.52 -7.41 1.88
CA MET A 108 -9.70 -7.43 1.02
C MET A 108 -10.83 -8.30 1.57
N PHE A 109 -10.52 -9.50 2.07
CA PHE A 109 -11.50 -10.43 2.62
C PHE A 109 -12.09 -9.95 3.95
N ALA A 110 -11.30 -9.20 4.73
CA ALA A 110 -11.76 -8.53 5.93
C ALA A 110 -12.74 -7.40 5.61
N LEU A 111 -12.55 -6.69 4.49
CA LEU A 111 -13.39 -5.57 4.06
C LEU A 111 -14.67 -6.00 3.34
N TYR A 112 -14.59 -7.00 2.47
CA TYR A 112 -15.65 -7.37 1.55
C TYR A 112 -15.87 -8.89 1.46
N ASP A 113 -16.92 -9.30 0.76
CA ASP A 113 -17.24 -10.72 0.59
C ASP A 113 -16.12 -11.45 -0.17
N LYS A 114 -15.66 -12.58 0.37
CA LYS A 114 -14.50 -13.32 -0.15
C LYS A 114 -14.75 -13.80 -1.59
N VAL A 115 -15.90 -14.42 -1.83
CA VAL A 115 -16.26 -14.97 -3.15
C VAL A 115 -16.31 -13.87 -4.20
N LYS A 116 -16.87 -12.70 -3.86
CA LYS A 116 -16.87 -11.54 -4.77
C LYS A 116 -15.47 -11.01 -5.06
N VAL A 117 -14.61 -10.92 -4.05
CA VAL A 117 -13.22 -10.45 -4.24
C VAL A 117 -12.45 -11.43 -5.14
N GLU A 118 -12.52 -12.72 -4.86
CA GLU A 118 -11.90 -13.77 -5.69
C GLU A 118 -12.37 -13.67 -7.14
N LYS A 119 -13.68 -13.46 -7.35
CA LYS A 119 -14.22 -13.28 -8.70
C LYS A 119 -13.65 -12.05 -9.41
N LEU A 120 -13.46 -10.93 -8.70
CA LEU A 120 -12.85 -9.72 -9.27
C LEU A 120 -11.37 -9.92 -9.64
N ILE A 121 -10.66 -10.78 -8.90
CA ILE A 121 -9.28 -11.16 -9.20
C ILE A 121 -9.23 -12.06 -10.44
N GLU A 122 -10.08 -13.09 -10.49
CA GLU A 122 -10.20 -13.99 -11.65
C GLU A 122 -10.55 -13.23 -12.92
N ASP A 123 -11.46 -12.26 -12.83
CA ASP A 123 -11.87 -11.40 -13.95
C ASP A 123 -10.80 -10.36 -14.33
N GLY A 124 -9.65 -10.33 -13.64
CA GLY A 124 -8.54 -9.40 -13.90
C GLY A 124 -8.85 -7.94 -13.55
N LYS A 125 -9.91 -7.68 -12.76
CA LYS A 125 -10.25 -6.33 -12.26
C LYS A 125 -9.41 -5.95 -11.05
N ILE A 126 -8.84 -6.92 -10.35
CA ILE A 126 -7.89 -6.72 -9.27
C ILE A 126 -6.61 -7.46 -9.65
N GLU A 127 -5.53 -6.71 -9.86
CA GLU A 127 -4.19 -7.24 -10.11
C GLU A 127 -3.31 -6.95 -8.91
N ILE A 128 -2.64 -7.98 -8.37
CA ILE A 128 -1.60 -7.80 -7.35
C ILE A 128 -0.29 -8.27 -7.96
N VAL A 129 0.65 -7.34 -8.15
CA VAL A 129 1.87 -7.57 -8.92
C VAL A 129 3.10 -7.00 -8.20
N PRO A 130 4.28 -7.61 -8.33
CA PRO A 130 5.52 -7.04 -7.81
C PRO A 130 5.85 -5.72 -8.51
N LEU A 131 6.60 -4.86 -7.81
CA LEU A 131 7.00 -3.54 -8.32
C LEU A 131 7.66 -3.57 -9.70
N ALA A 132 8.46 -4.60 -9.99
CA ALA A 132 9.13 -4.77 -11.29
C ALA A 132 8.14 -4.81 -12.48
N PHE A 133 6.92 -5.31 -12.26
CA PHE A 133 5.88 -5.45 -13.29
C PHE A 133 5.19 -4.12 -13.63
N MET A 134 5.49 -3.04 -12.90
CA MET A 134 4.99 -1.70 -13.20
C MET A 134 5.75 -1.05 -14.37
N ARG A 135 6.98 -1.50 -14.65
CA ARG A 135 7.84 -0.90 -15.68
C ARG A 135 7.22 -1.02 -17.07
N GLY A 136 7.28 0.07 -17.83
CA GLY A 136 6.76 0.10 -19.22
C GLY A 136 5.23 0.08 -19.35
N ARG A 137 4.48 0.12 -18.24
CA ARG A 137 3.02 0.19 -18.25
C ARG A 137 2.52 1.62 -18.06
N THR A 138 1.32 1.88 -18.54
CA THR A 138 0.53 3.07 -18.20
C THR A 138 -0.84 2.60 -17.76
N PHE A 139 -1.25 2.99 -16.56
CA PHE A 139 -2.48 2.52 -15.93
C PHE A 139 -3.60 3.54 -16.11
N LEU A 140 -4.43 3.33 -17.14
CA LEU A 140 -5.64 4.10 -17.41
C LEU A 140 -6.83 3.51 -16.63
N ASP A 141 -7.80 4.37 -16.27
CA ASP A 141 -9.05 3.94 -15.62
C ASP A 141 -8.82 2.98 -14.43
N SER A 142 -7.85 3.31 -13.58
CA SER A 142 -7.33 2.41 -12.56
C SER A 142 -7.13 3.08 -11.20
N CYS A 143 -7.28 2.33 -10.11
CA CYS A 143 -6.74 2.71 -8.81
C CYS A 143 -5.48 1.91 -8.50
N ILE A 144 -4.35 2.60 -8.41
CA ILE A 144 -3.04 2.01 -8.12
C ILE A 144 -2.75 2.19 -6.63
N ILE A 145 -2.43 1.11 -5.93
CA ILE A 145 -1.93 1.13 -4.56
C ILE A 145 -0.47 0.70 -4.58
N VAL A 146 0.39 1.52 -3.98
CA VAL A 146 1.80 1.19 -3.72
C VAL A 146 1.93 0.98 -2.22
N ASP A 147 2.02 -0.27 -1.79
CA ASP A 147 2.13 -0.63 -0.38
C ASP A 147 3.60 -0.80 0.03
N GLU A 148 3.90 -0.60 1.32
CA GLU A 148 5.28 -0.54 1.86
C GLU A 148 6.22 0.39 1.08
N ALA A 149 5.71 1.55 0.67
CA ALA A 149 6.42 2.47 -0.21
C ALA A 149 7.70 3.07 0.42
N GLN A 150 7.89 2.95 1.75
CA GLN A 150 9.16 3.28 2.40
C GLN A 150 10.33 2.43 1.90
N ASN A 151 10.05 1.25 1.35
CA ASN A 151 11.04 0.32 0.78
C ASN A 151 11.22 0.51 -0.74
N VAL A 152 10.76 1.63 -1.29
CA VAL A 152 10.91 2.00 -2.70
C VAL A 152 12.00 3.08 -2.82
N THR A 153 12.99 2.85 -3.69
CA THR A 153 14.07 3.82 -3.92
C THR A 153 13.57 5.06 -4.67
N HIS A 154 14.35 6.16 -4.67
CA HIS A 154 14.02 7.36 -5.47
C HIS A 154 13.76 7.04 -6.95
N GLU A 155 14.63 6.26 -7.58
CA GLU A 155 14.51 5.86 -9.00
C GLU A 155 13.22 5.05 -9.25
N GLN A 156 12.91 4.12 -8.34
CA GLN A 156 11.68 3.34 -8.45
C GLN A 156 10.44 4.20 -8.20
N MET A 157 10.50 5.16 -7.28
CA MET A 157 9.40 6.07 -6.98
C MET A 157 9.09 6.96 -8.19
N GLU A 158 10.12 7.48 -8.86
CA GLU A 158 9.98 8.22 -10.12
C GLU A 158 9.38 7.34 -11.23
N MET A 159 9.87 6.10 -11.35
CA MET A 159 9.31 5.12 -12.28
C MET A 159 7.81 4.91 -12.04
N ILE A 160 7.39 4.70 -10.78
CA ILE A 160 5.98 4.53 -10.39
C ILE A 160 5.16 5.78 -10.73
N ALA A 161 5.64 6.96 -10.34
CA ALA A 161 4.92 8.22 -10.51
C ALA A 161 4.60 8.50 -11.99
N THR A 162 5.42 8.01 -12.91
CA THR A 162 5.20 8.14 -14.37
C THR A 162 4.29 7.07 -14.96
N ARG A 163 3.79 6.10 -14.17
CA ARG A 163 2.88 5.04 -14.66
C ARG A 163 1.39 5.41 -14.56
N ILE A 164 1.03 6.45 -13.80
CA ILE A 164 -0.37 6.84 -13.63
C ILE A 164 -0.94 7.42 -14.94
N GLY A 165 -2.06 6.86 -15.39
CA GLY A 165 -2.77 7.32 -16.57
C GLY A 165 -3.98 8.22 -16.26
N LEU A 166 -4.68 8.66 -17.31
CA LEU A 166 -5.93 9.41 -17.18
C LEU A 166 -7.01 8.60 -16.46
N ARG A 167 -7.90 9.31 -15.74
CA ARG A 167 -9.03 8.75 -14.98
C ARG A 167 -8.62 7.73 -13.92
N SER A 168 -7.37 7.83 -13.48
CA SER A 168 -6.79 6.95 -12.47
C SER A 168 -6.53 7.68 -11.15
N LYS A 169 -6.36 6.91 -10.09
CA LYS A 169 -5.91 7.37 -8.78
C LYS A 169 -4.70 6.56 -8.34
N MET A 170 -3.78 7.18 -7.61
CA MET A 170 -2.64 6.49 -7.00
C MET A 170 -2.56 6.78 -5.51
N ILE A 171 -2.54 5.73 -4.70
CA ILE A 171 -2.44 5.79 -3.24
C ILE A 171 -1.11 5.11 -2.87
N ILE A 172 -0.21 5.87 -2.25
CA ILE A 172 1.13 5.40 -1.88
C ILE A 172 1.19 5.30 -0.36
N CYS A 173 1.17 4.09 0.17
CA CYS A 173 1.13 3.78 1.59
C CYS A 173 2.54 3.48 2.11
N GLY A 174 2.93 4.06 3.24
CA GLY A 174 4.24 3.74 3.82
C GLY A 174 4.43 4.24 5.25
N ASP A 175 5.54 3.79 5.85
CA ASP A 175 5.99 4.15 7.19
C ASP A 175 7.47 4.56 7.17
N ASP A 176 7.77 5.85 7.29
CA ASP A 176 9.16 6.38 7.25
C ASP A 176 10.06 5.82 8.37
N HIS A 177 9.48 5.24 9.42
CA HIS A 177 10.24 4.62 10.51
C HIS A 177 10.70 3.19 10.20
N GLN A 178 10.03 2.49 9.28
CA GLN A 178 10.24 1.06 8.97
C GLN A 178 10.90 0.85 7.60
N VAL A 179 11.98 1.59 7.33
CA VAL A 179 12.75 1.45 6.08
C VAL A 179 13.72 0.27 6.19
N ASP A 180 13.50 -0.74 5.35
CA ASP A 180 14.29 -1.98 5.25
C ASP A 180 15.36 -1.91 4.14
N LEU A 181 15.58 -0.73 3.56
CA LEU A 181 16.66 -0.50 2.60
C LEU A 181 18.03 -0.45 3.29
N LYS A 182 19.11 -0.73 2.54
CA LYS A 182 20.50 -0.65 3.03
C LYS A 182 20.81 0.69 3.71
N SER A 183 20.21 1.76 3.21
CA SER A 183 20.28 3.09 3.81
C SER A 183 18.92 3.76 3.78
N LYS A 184 18.49 4.32 4.91
CA LYS A 184 17.22 5.07 5.00
C LYS A 184 17.14 6.24 4.01
N ARG A 185 18.29 6.79 3.58
CA ARG A 185 18.36 7.90 2.62
C ARG A 185 17.99 7.49 1.19
N GLU A 186 18.06 6.20 0.87
CA GLU A 186 17.70 5.66 -0.44
C GLU A 186 16.18 5.69 -0.68
N SER A 187 15.38 5.71 0.39
CA SER A 187 13.93 5.73 0.29
C SER A 187 13.43 7.02 -0.37
N GLY A 188 12.60 6.86 -1.41
CA GLY A 188 11.91 7.96 -2.09
C GLY A 188 10.70 8.49 -1.32
N PHE A 189 10.21 7.74 -0.33
CA PHE A 189 8.92 8.00 0.32
C PHE A 189 8.88 9.36 1.02
N ARG A 190 9.85 9.64 1.89
CA ARG A 190 9.88 10.90 2.66
C ARG A 190 10.00 12.13 1.78
N PHE A 191 10.82 12.02 0.73
CA PHE A 191 10.99 13.10 -0.24
C PHE A 191 9.67 13.38 -0.96
N LEU A 192 9.06 12.35 -1.54
CA LEU A 192 7.81 12.51 -2.29
C LEU A 192 6.67 13.02 -1.39
N TYR A 193 6.58 12.52 -0.15
CA TYR A 193 5.59 12.97 0.83
C TYR A 193 5.64 14.49 1.05
N LYS A 194 6.84 15.05 1.25
CA LYS A 194 7.03 16.50 1.43
C LYS A 194 6.68 17.29 0.17
N SER A 195 7.02 16.75 -1.00
CA SER A 195 6.75 17.38 -2.29
C SER A 195 5.26 17.45 -2.65
N MET A 196 4.38 16.66 -2.01
CA MET A 196 2.93 16.71 -2.27
C MET A 196 2.34 18.12 -2.11
N ARG A 197 2.89 18.95 -1.20
CA ARG A 197 2.40 20.31 -0.94
C ARG A 197 2.56 21.27 -2.12
N THR A 198 3.45 20.96 -3.06
CA THR A 198 3.74 21.81 -4.22
C THR A 198 3.02 21.34 -5.48
N ILE A 199 2.32 20.21 -5.44
CA ILE A 199 1.72 19.56 -6.61
C ILE A 199 0.20 19.65 -6.53
N LYS A 200 -0.42 20.28 -7.52
CA LYS A 200 -1.88 20.35 -7.64
C LYS A 200 -2.47 18.94 -7.78
N LYS A 201 -3.60 18.68 -7.10
CA LYS A 201 -4.27 17.36 -7.07
C LYS A 201 -3.41 16.24 -6.46
N ALA A 202 -2.44 16.59 -5.63
CA ALA A 202 -1.68 15.65 -4.82
C ALA A 202 -1.73 16.07 -3.34
N VAL A 203 -1.70 15.10 -2.42
CA VAL A 203 -1.75 15.37 -0.99
C VAL A 203 -0.96 14.33 -0.19
N GLY A 204 -0.30 14.76 0.88
CA GLY A 204 0.28 13.90 1.89
C GLY A 204 -0.55 13.93 3.17
N ILE A 205 -0.90 12.77 3.70
CA ILE A 205 -1.73 12.59 4.89
C ILE A 205 -1.03 11.59 5.80
N THR A 206 -0.98 11.87 7.10
CA THR A 206 -0.48 10.91 8.10
C THR A 206 -1.63 10.45 8.97
N LEU A 207 -1.83 9.13 9.06
CA LEU A 207 -2.71 8.51 10.06
C LEU A 207 -1.94 8.35 11.38
N LEU A 208 -2.47 8.96 12.43
CA LEU A 208 -1.87 9.04 13.76
C LEU A 208 -2.45 8.00 14.72
N GLN A 209 -3.72 7.60 14.57
CA GLN A 209 -4.30 6.59 15.45
C GLN A 209 -3.69 5.21 15.17
N ASN A 210 -3.24 4.55 16.23
CA ASN A 210 -2.82 3.15 16.20
C ASN A 210 -3.96 2.27 16.73
N HIS A 211 -4.31 1.21 16.02
CA HIS A 211 -5.37 0.28 16.42
C HIS A 211 -4.84 -1.03 17.01
N ARG A 212 -3.55 -1.07 17.33
CA ARG A 212 -2.94 -2.20 18.04
C ARG A 212 -3.31 -2.18 19.52
N ASP A 213 -3.23 -3.35 20.13
CA ASP A 213 -3.37 -3.47 21.58
C ASP A 213 -2.34 -2.56 22.28
N PRO A 214 -2.72 -1.81 23.33
CA PRO A 214 -1.81 -0.93 24.06
C PRO A 214 -0.52 -1.61 24.52
N ILE A 215 -0.55 -2.92 24.80
CA ILE A 215 0.65 -3.69 25.19
C ILE A 215 1.76 -3.63 24.12
N VAL A 216 1.41 -3.37 22.86
CA VAL A 216 2.40 -3.30 21.79
C VAL A 216 3.31 -2.10 21.98
N ASP A 217 2.82 -0.98 22.50
CA ASP A 217 3.66 0.19 22.76
C ASP A 217 4.65 -0.10 23.90
N ASP A 218 4.22 -0.79 24.95
CA ASP A 218 5.10 -1.26 26.05
C ASP A 218 6.18 -2.21 25.52
N LEU A 219 5.80 -3.16 24.66
CA LEU A 219 6.75 -4.10 24.04
C LEU A 219 7.75 -3.39 23.13
N ILE A 220 7.30 -2.43 22.33
CA ILE A 220 8.18 -1.63 21.47
C ILE A 220 9.19 -0.88 22.33
N GLN A 221 8.76 -0.26 23.44
CA GLN A 221 9.65 0.46 24.35
C GLN A 221 10.74 -0.46 24.91
N VAL A 222 10.39 -1.68 25.33
CA VAL A 222 11.38 -2.66 25.82
C VAL A 222 12.45 -2.97 24.76
N TYR A 223 12.06 -3.15 23.49
CA TYR A 223 13.01 -3.39 22.41
C TYR A 223 13.86 -2.16 22.07
N GLU A 224 13.28 -0.95 22.12
CA GLU A 224 14.00 0.31 21.90
C GLU A 224 15.06 0.54 22.97
N GLU A 225 14.72 0.33 24.24
CA GLU A 225 15.65 0.40 25.38
C GLU A 225 16.77 -0.64 25.26
N ALA A 226 16.43 -1.88 24.92
CA ALA A 226 17.41 -2.94 24.73
C ALA A 226 18.35 -2.65 23.54
N SER A 227 17.82 -2.10 22.43
CA SER A 227 18.62 -1.70 21.27
C SER A 227 19.55 -0.54 21.59
N ALA A 228 19.09 0.45 22.37
CA ALA A 228 19.91 1.58 22.80
C ALA A 228 21.04 1.16 23.76
N GLN A 229 20.80 0.13 24.57
CA GLN A 229 21.80 -0.45 25.49
C GLN A 229 22.74 -1.45 24.82
N GLY A 230 22.56 -1.73 23.52
CA GLY A 230 23.34 -2.72 22.78
C GLY A 230 22.98 -4.13 23.22
N ILE A 231 21.96 -4.73 22.60
CA ILE A 231 21.44 -6.06 22.94
C ILE A 231 22.58 -7.08 23.01
N LYS A 232 23.01 -7.44 24.22
CA LYS A 232 23.67 -8.72 24.47
C LYS A 232 22.58 -9.76 24.54
N LEU A 233 22.22 -10.35 23.40
CA LEU A 233 21.46 -11.60 23.37
C LEU A 233 22.36 -12.64 24.07
N GLY A 234 22.17 -12.80 25.37
CA GLY A 234 22.77 -13.90 26.11
C GLY A 234 22.31 -15.18 25.43
N SER A 235 23.25 -15.89 24.80
CA SER A 235 23.02 -17.25 24.34
C SER A 235 22.43 -18.02 25.50
N SER A 236 21.19 -18.47 25.39
CA SER A 236 20.58 -19.39 26.34
C SER A 236 21.29 -20.74 26.22
N GLY A 237 22.47 -20.83 26.84
CA GLY A 237 23.14 -22.09 27.10
C GLY A 237 22.28 -22.88 28.06
N SER A 238 21.60 -23.89 27.53
CA SER A 238 21.05 -24.99 28.31
C SER A 238 22.19 -25.63 29.12
N SER A 239 22.33 -25.22 30.39
CA SER A 239 23.11 -25.96 31.37
C SER A 239 22.18 -26.95 32.06
N GLY A 240 21.82 -27.99 31.32
CA GLY A 240 21.28 -29.21 31.90
C GLY A 240 22.32 -29.80 32.84
N LYS A 241 22.10 -29.65 34.16
CA LYS A 241 22.85 -30.33 35.22
C LYS A 241 22.82 -31.84 34.96
N SER A 242 23.94 -32.42 34.55
CA SER A 242 24.20 -33.84 34.74
C SER A 242 24.69 -34.02 36.18
N LYS A 243 23.81 -34.49 37.07
CA LYS A 243 24.21 -35.02 38.37
C LYS A 243 24.56 -36.50 38.17
N LYS A 244 25.80 -36.84 38.53
CA LYS A 244 26.20 -38.19 38.91
C LYS A 244 25.42 -38.66 40.13
#